data_AF-A0A395L665-F1
#
_entry.id   AF-A0A395L665-F1
#
_cell.length_a   1.000
_cell.length_b   1.000
_cell.length_c   1.000
_cell.angle_alpha   90.00
_cell.angle_beta   90.00
_cell.angle_gamma   90.00
#
_symmetry.space_group_name_H-M   'P 1'
#
loop_
_entity.id
_entity.type
_entity.pdbx_description
1 polymer ?
#
loop_
_entity_poly.entity_id
_entity_poly.type
_entity_poly.pdbx_seq_one_letter_code
_entity_poly.pdbx_strand_id
1 'polypeptide(L)'
;MFSVMFRFVLIGLQLALAEFFVDNKYPLLLYERIQDVAYHRQDDMLVCSCNFITEKDIEDTIVALLDEDCWQLIVPAKVYHAMEKRGRCCGCFPNVVDIIIRTTEQYHGRRDSTDVEIFDFMARLKQFHEDNRRADIERRQKGHRAA
;
A
#
# COMPACT_ATOMS: atom_id res chain seq x y z
N MET A 1 -57.39 -27.33 -0.89
CA MET A 1 -56.91 -26.67 0.34
C MET A 1 -55.51 -27.12 0.80
N PHE A 2 -55.04 -28.34 0.52
CA PHE A 2 -53.73 -28.84 0.97
C PHE A 2 -52.48 -28.23 0.29
N SER A 3 -52.61 -27.67 -0.92
CA SER A 3 -51.45 -27.14 -1.68
C SER A 3 -50.97 -25.75 -1.22
N VAL A 4 -51.85 -24.95 -0.60
CA VAL A 4 -51.51 -23.59 -0.15
C VAL A 4 -50.71 -23.61 1.15
N MET A 5 -51.02 -24.54 2.07
CA MET A 5 -50.29 -24.70 3.34
C MET A 5 -48.83 -25.13 3.13
N PHE A 6 -48.56 -26.00 2.15
CA PHE A 6 -47.20 -26.50 1.90
C PHE A 6 -46.26 -25.41 1.37
N ARG A 7 -46.81 -24.46 0.62
CA ARG A 7 -46.08 -23.33 0.04
C ARG A 7 -45.70 -22.28 1.09
N PHE A 8 -46.49 -22.12 2.15
CA PHE A 8 -46.15 -21.26 3.30
C PHE A 8 -45.03 -21.84 4.18
N VAL A 9 -44.99 -23.16 4.39
CA VAL A 9 -43.93 -23.81 5.19
C VAL A 9 -42.57 -23.74 4.48
N LEU A 10 -42.54 -23.93 3.15
CA LEU A 10 -41.31 -23.82 2.35
C LEU A 10 -40.77 -22.39 2.31
N ILE A 11 -41.63 -21.36 2.24
CA ILE A 11 -41.18 -19.95 2.29
C ILE A 11 -40.66 -19.59 3.69
N GLY A 12 -41.31 -20.08 4.75
CA GLY A 12 -40.85 -19.88 6.14
C GLY A 12 -39.48 -20.50 6.42
N LEU A 13 -39.22 -21.71 5.90
CA LEU A 13 -37.93 -22.39 6.05
C LEU A 13 -36.80 -21.70 5.25
N GLN A 14 -37.13 -21.12 4.08
CA GLN A 14 -36.17 -20.37 3.26
C GLN A 14 -35.76 -19.04 3.93
N LEU A 15 -36.70 -18.34 4.57
CA LEU A 15 -36.43 -17.10 5.30
C LEU A 15 -35.62 -17.34 6.57
N ALA A 16 -35.92 -18.41 7.33
CA ALA A 16 -35.15 -18.77 8.53
C ALA A 16 -33.68 -19.16 8.21
N LEU A 17 -33.41 -19.77 7.05
CA LEU A 17 -32.05 -20.06 6.60
C LEU A 17 -31.30 -18.81 6.11
N ALA A 18 -32.01 -17.82 5.55
CA ALA A 18 -31.40 -16.55 5.14
C ALA A 18 -30.96 -15.69 6.35
N GLU A 19 -31.73 -15.70 7.45
CA GLU A 19 -31.33 -15.00 8.68
C GLU A 19 -30.17 -15.70 9.40
N PHE A 20 -30.10 -17.03 9.38
CA PHE A 20 -28.99 -17.78 9.99
C PHE A 20 -27.61 -17.51 9.34
N PHE A 21 -27.58 -17.08 8.07
CA PHE A 21 -26.34 -16.76 7.36
C PHE A 21 -25.77 -15.37 7.72
N VAL A 22 -26.58 -14.47 8.29
CA VAL A 22 -26.16 -13.09 8.63
C VAL A 22 -25.58 -12.99 10.05
N ASP A 23 -25.95 -13.90 10.96
CA ASP A 23 -25.52 -13.88 12.36
C ASP A 23 -24.21 -14.63 12.65
N ASN A 24 -23.55 -15.22 11.66
CA ASN A 24 -22.21 -15.81 11.84
C ASN A 24 -21.12 -14.72 11.72
N LYS A 25 -21.21 -13.71 12.60
CA LYS A 25 -20.25 -12.61 12.75
C LYS A 25 -19.01 -13.00 13.58
N TYR A 26 -18.85 -14.29 13.88
CA TYR A 26 -17.82 -14.85 14.77
C TYR A 26 -16.56 -15.43 14.09
N PRO A 27 -16.46 -15.68 12.77
CA PRO A 27 -15.22 -16.11 12.13
C PRO A 27 -14.36 -14.94 11.62
N LEU A 28 -14.92 -13.75 11.38
CA LEU A 28 -14.15 -12.57 10.95
C LEU A 28 -13.35 -11.92 12.09
N LEU A 29 -13.95 -11.76 13.28
CA LEU A 29 -13.27 -11.17 14.44
C LEU A 29 -12.16 -12.05 15.05
N LEU A 30 -12.11 -13.34 14.70
CA LEU A 30 -11.03 -14.24 15.11
C LEU A 30 -9.89 -14.21 14.11
N TYR A 31 -10.18 -14.06 12.82
CA TYR A 31 -9.16 -13.89 11.78
C TYR A 31 -8.43 -12.54 11.89
N GLU A 32 -9.17 -11.45 12.07
CA GLU A 32 -8.59 -10.11 12.31
C GLU A 32 -7.70 -10.11 13.56
N ARG A 33 -8.15 -10.77 14.66
CA ARG A 33 -7.38 -10.86 15.91
C ARG A 33 -6.16 -11.79 15.83
N ILE A 34 -6.18 -12.81 14.96
CA ILE A 34 -5.01 -13.66 14.69
C ILE A 34 -4.00 -12.92 13.80
N GLN A 35 -4.46 -12.07 12.87
CA GLN A 35 -3.59 -11.19 12.10
C GLN A 35 -2.86 -10.18 13.00
N ASP A 36 -3.53 -9.58 13.99
CA ASP A 36 -2.89 -8.66 14.95
C ASP A 36 -1.76 -9.31 15.77
N VAL A 37 -1.91 -10.58 16.18
CA VAL A 37 -0.90 -11.29 16.98
C VAL A 37 0.27 -11.81 16.12
N ALA A 38 0.03 -12.11 14.84
CA ALA A 38 1.08 -12.50 13.90
C ALA A 38 1.88 -11.29 13.37
N TYR A 39 1.22 -10.14 13.13
CA TYR A 39 1.85 -8.93 12.60
C TYR A 39 2.78 -8.24 13.61
N HIS A 40 2.46 -8.31 14.91
CA HIS A 40 3.33 -7.74 15.96
C HIS A 40 4.71 -8.44 16.07
N ARG A 41 4.90 -9.61 15.43
CA ARG A 41 6.17 -10.35 15.50
C ARG A 41 7.21 -9.94 14.45
N GLN A 42 6.88 -9.00 13.55
CA GLN A 42 7.77 -8.55 12.46
C GLN A 42 8.40 -7.16 12.68
N ASP A 43 7.99 -6.45 13.73
CA ASP A 43 8.45 -5.08 14.01
C ASP A 43 9.95 -4.97 14.37
N ASP A 44 10.58 -6.08 14.76
CA ASP A 44 11.93 -6.11 15.32
C ASP A 44 13.02 -6.61 14.34
N MET A 45 12.67 -6.96 13.10
CA MET A 45 13.69 -7.47 12.17
C MET A 45 14.60 -6.34 11.69
N LEU A 46 15.87 -6.39 12.11
CA LEU A 46 16.88 -5.44 11.70
C LEU A 46 17.25 -5.66 10.22
N VAL A 47 16.97 -4.67 9.37
CA VAL A 47 17.26 -4.72 7.92
C VAL A 47 18.61 -4.07 7.59
N CYS A 48 18.94 -2.95 8.24
CA CYS A 48 20.20 -2.25 7.99
C CYS A 48 21.07 -2.17 9.24
N SER A 49 22.15 -2.96 9.28
CA SER A 49 23.11 -2.92 10.39
C SER A 49 23.91 -1.61 10.46
N CYS A 50 24.18 -0.95 9.33
CA CYS A 50 24.99 0.28 9.32
C CYS A 50 24.28 1.49 9.93
N ASN A 51 22.96 1.55 9.79
CA ASN A 51 22.14 2.69 10.20
C ASN A 51 21.15 2.34 11.31
N PHE A 52 21.18 1.08 11.80
CA PHE A 52 20.25 0.51 12.77
C PHE A 52 18.80 0.80 12.38
N ILE A 53 18.37 0.26 11.24
CA ILE A 53 17.01 0.44 10.69
C ILE A 53 16.29 -0.91 10.71
N THR A 54 15.09 -0.93 11.28
CA THR A 54 14.21 -2.12 11.30
C THR A 54 13.35 -2.19 10.04
N GLU A 55 12.71 -3.33 9.83
CA GLU A 55 11.69 -3.50 8.79
C GLU A 55 10.52 -2.53 9.02
N LYS A 56 10.06 -2.38 10.27
CA LYS A 56 9.00 -1.44 10.63
C LYS A 56 9.32 0.00 10.25
N ASP A 57 10.53 0.47 10.55
CA ASP A 57 10.97 1.82 10.19
C ASP A 57 10.82 2.08 8.68
N ILE A 58 11.15 1.06 7.87
CA ILE A 58 11.06 1.10 6.42
C ILE A 58 9.59 1.09 5.97
N GLU A 59 8.77 0.19 6.51
CA GLU A 59 7.33 0.10 6.20
C GLU A 59 6.61 1.40 6.52
N ASP A 60 6.79 1.93 7.73
CA ASP A 60 6.16 3.16 8.20
C ASP A 60 6.57 4.35 7.31
N THR A 61 7.84 4.43 6.92
CA THR A 61 8.34 5.46 5.99
C THR A 61 7.70 5.31 4.61
N ILE A 62 7.57 4.09 4.09
CA ILE A 62 6.93 3.85 2.78
C ILE A 62 5.45 4.27 2.83
N VAL A 63 4.72 3.89 3.88
CA VAL A 63 3.32 4.28 4.05
C VAL A 63 3.19 5.80 4.13
N ALA A 64 4.03 6.47 4.91
CA ALA A 64 4.02 7.94 5.00
C ALA A 64 4.27 8.60 3.64
N LEU A 65 5.23 8.08 2.86
CA LEU A 65 5.46 8.54 1.50
C LEU A 65 4.19 8.33 0.63
N LEU A 66 3.62 7.13 0.63
CA LEU A 66 2.42 6.83 -0.16
C LEU A 66 1.17 7.61 0.30
N ASP A 67 1.11 8.07 1.55
CA ASP A 67 0.04 8.95 2.03
C ASP A 67 0.21 10.39 1.51
N GLU A 68 1.44 10.85 1.28
CA GLU A 68 1.71 12.14 0.62
C GLU A 68 1.38 12.12 -0.87
N ASP A 69 1.81 11.06 -1.57
CA ASP A 69 1.49 10.80 -2.97
C ASP A 69 1.48 9.29 -3.23
N CYS A 70 0.30 8.74 -3.44
CA CYS A 70 0.04 7.30 -3.48
C CYS A 70 0.67 6.59 -4.67
N TRP A 71 1.13 7.31 -5.68
CA TRP A 71 1.65 6.71 -6.90
C TRP A 71 3.10 7.11 -7.19
N GLN A 72 3.76 7.73 -6.21
CA GLN A 72 5.14 8.14 -6.36
C GLN A 72 6.09 6.94 -6.53
N LEU A 73 7.14 7.11 -7.34
CA LEU A 73 8.20 6.11 -7.43
C LEU A 73 9.00 6.09 -6.12
N ILE A 74 8.94 4.95 -5.41
CA ILE A 74 9.70 4.71 -4.19
C ILE A 74 10.94 3.89 -4.54
N VAL A 75 12.11 4.42 -4.18
CA VAL A 75 13.41 3.75 -4.32
C VAL A 75 14.13 3.74 -2.98
N PRO A 76 15.05 2.79 -2.70
CA PRO A 76 15.75 2.72 -1.41
C PRO A 76 16.41 4.05 -0.99
N ALA A 77 17.00 4.77 -1.95
CA ALA A 77 17.59 6.07 -1.68
C ALA A 77 16.58 7.11 -1.16
N LYS A 78 15.34 7.09 -1.68
CA LYS A 78 14.26 8.00 -1.25
C LYS A 78 13.75 7.63 0.14
N VAL A 79 13.57 6.35 0.42
CA VAL A 79 13.19 5.86 1.75
C VAL A 79 14.23 6.27 2.80
N TYR A 80 15.52 6.07 2.50
CA TYR A 80 16.59 6.48 3.41
C TYR A 80 16.65 7.99 3.59
N HIS A 81 16.45 8.76 2.51
CA HIS A 81 16.42 10.22 2.56
C HIS A 81 15.27 10.75 3.41
N ALA A 82 14.08 10.14 3.33
CA ALA A 82 12.93 10.48 4.16
C ALA A 82 13.18 10.24 5.65
N MET A 83 13.98 9.22 5.99
CA MET A 83 14.47 8.99 7.37
C MET A 83 15.67 9.86 7.75
N GLU A 84 16.06 10.83 6.92
CA GLU A 84 17.26 11.67 7.10
C GLU A 84 18.59 10.88 7.17
N LYS A 85 18.62 9.67 6.59
CA LYS A 85 19.80 8.80 6.56
C LYS A 85 20.37 8.70 5.14
N ARG A 86 21.66 8.35 5.04
CA ARG A 86 22.31 7.97 3.77
C ARG A 86 22.67 6.49 3.79
N GLY A 87 22.60 5.83 2.63
CA GLY A 87 23.09 4.46 2.48
C GLY A 87 24.61 4.41 2.67
N ARG A 88 25.09 3.64 3.65
CA ARG A 88 26.54 3.52 3.95
C ARG A 88 27.23 2.41 3.16
N CYS A 89 26.70 1.19 3.22
CA CYS A 89 27.24 0.02 2.50
C CYS A 89 26.34 -0.47 1.36
N CYS A 90 25.07 -0.04 1.34
CA CYS A 90 24.03 -0.42 0.38
C CYS A 90 23.75 -1.93 0.22
N GLY A 91 24.35 -2.81 1.04
CA GLY A 91 24.12 -4.26 0.97
C GLY A 91 22.71 -4.71 1.37
N CYS A 92 21.98 -3.88 2.10
CA CYS A 92 20.59 -4.13 2.48
C CYS A 92 19.57 -3.73 1.41
N PHE A 93 19.98 -3.03 0.35
CA PHE A 93 19.05 -2.47 -0.65
C PHE A 93 18.20 -3.52 -1.37
N PRO A 94 18.70 -4.71 -1.74
CA PRO A 94 17.85 -5.74 -2.32
C PRO A 94 16.67 -6.11 -1.42
N ASN A 95 16.91 -6.31 -0.11
CA ASN A 95 15.84 -6.59 0.85
C ASN A 95 14.89 -5.39 1.02
N VAL A 96 15.42 -4.16 1.01
CA VAL A 96 14.59 -2.94 1.04
C VAL A 96 13.68 -2.86 -0.18
N VAL A 97 14.14 -3.29 -1.37
CA VAL A 97 13.30 -3.35 -2.58
C VAL A 97 12.15 -4.34 -2.40
N ASP A 98 12.41 -5.52 -1.83
CA ASP A 98 11.36 -6.51 -1.57
C ASP A 98 10.32 -5.98 -0.57
N ILE A 99 10.76 -5.26 0.46
CA ILE A 99 9.87 -4.58 1.42
C ILE A 99 9.04 -3.51 0.70
N ILE A 100 9.66 -2.68 -0.15
CA ILE A 100 8.94 -1.67 -0.95
C ILE A 100 7.82 -2.33 -1.76
N ILE A 101 8.11 -3.37 -2.52
CA ILE A 101 7.12 -4.06 -3.36
C ILE A 101 5.96 -4.56 -2.48
N ARG A 102 6.26 -5.34 -1.44
CA ARG A 102 5.26 -5.91 -0.54
C ARG A 102 4.39 -4.84 0.12
N THR A 103 5.00 -3.80 0.69
CA THR A 103 4.28 -2.73 1.39
C THR A 103 3.43 -1.91 0.42
N THR A 104 3.93 -1.61 -0.79
CA THR A 104 3.14 -0.92 -1.82
C THR A 104 1.94 -1.75 -2.28
N GLU A 105 2.12 -3.05 -2.53
CA GLU A 105 1.02 -3.96 -2.89
C GLU A 105 -0.04 -4.04 -1.79
N GLN A 106 0.38 -4.14 -0.53
CA GLN A 106 -0.53 -4.16 0.62
C GLN A 106 -1.26 -2.82 0.79
N TYR A 107 -0.58 -1.70 0.58
CA TYR A 107 -1.17 -0.36 0.66
C TYR A 107 -2.26 -0.17 -0.40
N HIS A 108 -1.99 -0.55 -1.65
CA HIS A 108 -2.97 -0.47 -2.73
C HIS A 108 -4.05 -1.56 -2.64
N GLY A 109 -3.75 -2.75 -2.11
CA GLY A 109 -4.76 -3.80 -1.92
C GLY A 109 -5.83 -3.45 -0.88
N ARG A 110 -5.53 -2.53 0.04
CA ARG A 110 -6.49 -2.02 1.05
C ARG A 110 -7.33 -0.85 0.54
N ARG A 111 -6.88 -0.13 -0.49
CA ARG A 111 -7.61 0.97 -1.11
C ARG A 111 -8.13 0.45 -2.44
N ASP A 112 -9.45 0.25 -2.59
CA ASP A 112 -10.05 -0.04 -3.90
C ASP A 112 -9.81 1.14 -4.87
N SER A 113 -8.62 1.24 -5.45
CA SER A 113 -8.27 2.25 -6.43
C SER A 113 -9.01 1.92 -7.71
N THR A 114 -10.09 2.67 -7.96
CA THR A 114 -10.87 2.55 -9.19
C THR A 114 -10.03 2.94 -10.41
N ASP A 115 -10.28 2.30 -11.56
CA ASP A 115 -9.58 2.56 -12.84
C ASP A 115 -9.50 4.06 -13.22
N VAL A 116 -10.41 4.88 -12.69
CA VAL A 116 -10.47 6.34 -12.90
C VAL A 116 -9.30 7.06 -12.24
N GLU A 117 -8.86 6.63 -11.04
CA GLU A 117 -7.73 7.25 -10.33
C GLU A 117 -6.39 6.95 -11.00
N ILE A 118 -6.28 5.79 -11.66
CA ILE A 118 -5.08 5.38 -12.41
C ILE A 118 -4.89 6.30 -13.62
N PHE A 119 -5.98 6.65 -14.34
CA PHE A 119 -5.90 7.52 -15.50
C PHE A 119 -5.50 8.96 -15.12
N ASP A 120 -6.04 9.50 -14.02
CA ASP A 120 -5.68 10.82 -13.50
C ASP A 120 -4.22 10.86 -13.05
N PHE A 121 -3.75 9.81 -12.38
CA PHE A 121 -2.35 9.71 -12.00
C PHE A 121 -1.41 9.71 -13.21
N MET A 122 -1.71 8.90 -14.23
CA MET A 122 -0.87 8.85 -15.44
C MET A 122 -0.83 10.20 -16.17
N ALA A 123 -1.91 10.98 -16.12
CA ALA A 123 -1.92 12.34 -16.63
C ALA A 123 -1.02 13.28 -15.80
N ARG A 124 -1.11 13.22 -14.46
CA ARG A 124 -0.26 13.99 -13.55
C ARG A 124 1.23 13.64 -13.68
N LEU A 125 1.57 12.35 -13.83
CA LEU A 125 2.95 11.90 -14.01
C LEU A 125 3.57 12.43 -15.30
N LYS A 126 2.81 12.42 -16.41
CA LYS A 126 3.24 12.99 -17.69
C LYS A 126 3.51 14.49 -17.57
N GLN A 127 2.65 15.21 -16.86
CA GLN A 127 2.82 16.64 -16.63
C GLN A 127 4.09 16.93 -15.80
N PHE A 128 4.28 16.21 -14.69
CA PHE A 128 5.48 16.37 -13.85
C PHE A 128 6.78 16.06 -14.60
N HIS A 129 6.79 15.04 -15.46
CA HIS A 129 7.96 14.71 -16.27
C HIS A 129 8.27 15.81 -17.30
N GLU A 130 7.26 16.40 -17.91
CA GLU A 130 7.42 17.54 -18.83
C GLU A 130 7.96 18.77 -18.09
N ASP A 131 7.44 19.07 -16.90
CA ASP A 131 7.89 20.22 -16.11
C ASP A 131 9.34 20.07 -15.64
N ASN A 132 9.74 18.87 -15.16
CA ASN A 132 11.13 18.59 -14.83
C ASN A 132 12.05 18.64 -16.05
N ARG A 133 11.61 18.12 -17.19
CA ARG A 133 12.35 18.20 -18.45
C ARG A 133 12.58 19.65 -18.85
N ARG A 134 11.56 20.51 -18.74
CA ARG A 134 11.69 21.95 -19.01
C ARG A 134 12.67 22.62 -18.05
N ALA A 135 12.54 22.38 -16.75
CA ALA A 135 13.43 22.93 -15.74
C ALA A 135 14.90 22.51 -15.98
N ASP A 136 15.15 21.26 -16.36
CA ASP A 136 16.49 20.78 -16.67
C ASP A 136 17.06 21.38 -17.96
N ILE A 137 16.24 21.54 -19.01
CA ILE A 137 16.64 22.22 -20.25
C ILE A 137 17.01 23.69 -19.96
N GLU A 138 16.19 24.39 -19.18
CA GLU A 138 16.45 25.78 -18.77
C GLU A 138 17.73 25.92 -17.95
N ARG A 139 17.96 25.03 -16.98
CA ARG A 139 19.19 24.98 -16.19
C ARG A 139 20.42 24.80 -17.08
N ARG A 140 20.36 23.87 -18.04
CA ARG A 140 21.45 23.63 -19.01
C ARG A 140 21.69 24.87 -19.89
N GLN A 141 20.65 25.50 -20.41
CA GLN A 141 20.78 26.69 -21.28
C GLN A 141 21.36 27.91 -20.54
N LYS A 142 21.04 28.12 -19.26
CA LYS A 142 21.63 29.20 -18.45
C LYS A 142 23.11 28.94 -18.14
N GLY A 143 23.52 27.68 -17.93
CA GLY A 143 24.92 27.32 -17.69
C GLY A 143 25.86 27.58 -18.88
N HIS A 144 25.36 27.53 -20.11
CA HIS A 144 26.15 27.78 -21.32
C HIS A 144 26.29 29.26 -21.71
N ARG A 145 25.61 30.21 -21.03
CA ARG A 145 25.67 31.65 -21.34
C ARG A 145 26.64 32.44 -20.45
N ALA A 146 27.48 31.76 -19.67
CA ALA A 146 28.56 32.36 -18.90
C ALA A 146 29.92 31.97 -19.51
N ALA A 147 30.26 32.58 -20.64
CA ALA A 147 31.61 32.65 -21.22
C ALA A 147 31.69 33.90 -22.11
#